data_AF-A0A256CJY5-F1
#
_entry.id   AF-A0A256CJY5-F1
#
_cell.length_a   1.000
_cell.length_b   1.000
_cell.length_c   1.000
_cell.angle_alpha   90.00
_cell.angle_beta   90.00
_cell.angle_gamma   90.00
#
_symmetry.space_group_name_H-M   'P 1'
#
loop_
_entity.id
_entity.type
_entity.pdbx_description
1 polymer ?
#
loop_
_entity_poly.entity_id
_entity_poly.type
_entity_poly.pdbx_seq_one_letter_code
_entity_poly.pdbx_strand_id
1 'polypeptide(L)'
;MWKINTLLIDHKESGAIIALMAINTVTITWAKQQYPQFLLPHLGEKRRYTHLMSRALLLSVLQQYYDPGITALPELSYNQHQKPSFISAPYLFNLTHTEDAVAVIIFPLSATTSSSSVAPMISIGIDLERIQPRRSFSGLLERTFTPIERAWILEDREQSLKSSTGNPAPLSLPLNSEAQRRFFLLWSTKEAYLKADGRGLQGLKSLEINPLQQALYGDLRGGKLYAGTTSFNQQAHSIALYLPKNSADHLKITALQVTSNGATFSSAQIKWDLTLSDMPKQHINNHEIPF
;
A
#
# COMPACT_ATOMS: atom_id res chain seq x y z
N MET A 1 -27.54 -13.42 42.35
CA MET A 1 -26.35 -14.30 42.34
C MET A 1 -25.88 -14.35 40.90
N TRP A 2 -24.69 -13.77 40.63
CA TRP A 2 -23.97 -13.63 39.35
C TRP A 2 -24.70 -12.97 38.16
N LYS A 3 -24.73 -11.63 38.18
CA LYS A 3 -24.74 -10.82 36.95
C LYS A 3 -23.36 -10.99 36.32
N ILE A 4 -23.28 -11.68 35.19
CA ILE A 4 -22.08 -11.67 34.36
C ILE A 4 -22.02 -10.27 33.75
N ASN A 5 -21.11 -9.45 34.27
CA ASN A 5 -20.75 -8.17 33.68
C ASN A 5 -20.26 -8.46 32.26
N THR A 6 -21.08 -8.15 31.26
CA THR A 6 -20.62 -7.93 29.89
C THR A 6 -19.58 -6.82 29.98
N LEU A 7 -18.30 -7.18 29.96
CA LEU A 7 -17.23 -6.24 29.66
C LEU A 7 -17.57 -5.68 28.29
N LEU A 8 -18.17 -4.49 28.28
CA LEU A 8 -18.16 -3.58 27.14
C LEU A 8 -16.68 -3.29 26.88
N ILE A 9 -16.08 -4.11 26.03
CA ILE A 9 -14.77 -3.84 25.49
C ILE A 9 -14.93 -2.56 24.67
N ASP A 10 -14.45 -1.46 25.23
CA ASP A 10 -14.33 -0.17 24.58
C ASP A 10 -13.21 -0.26 23.53
N HIS A 11 -13.52 -0.87 22.38
CA HIS A 11 -12.62 -0.94 21.22
C HIS A 11 -13.27 -0.20 20.06
N LYS A 12 -13.27 1.13 20.16
CA LYS A 12 -13.46 2.04 19.03
C LYS A 12 -12.11 2.64 18.63
N GLU A 13 -11.15 1.83 18.19
CA GLU A 13 -10.15 2.37 17.27
C GLU A 13 -10.89 2.70 15.97
N SER A 14 -11.36 3.94 15.86
CA SER A 14 -12.17 4.44 14.74
C SER A 14 -11.31 4.76 13.50
N GLY A 15 -10.09 4.24 13.45
CA GLY A 15 -9.06 4.58 12.49
C GLY A 15 -8.75 3.45 11.52
N ALA A 16 -7.96 3.76 10.50
CA ALA A 16 -7.45 2.75 9.59
C ALA A 16 -6.48 1.81 10.32
N ILE A 17 -6.59 0.50 10.06
CA ILE A 17 -5.63 -0.50 10.53
C ILE A 17 -4.75 -0.92 9.37
N ILE A 18 -3.44 -0.81 9.53
CA ILE A 18 -2.43 -1.32 8.60
C ILE A 18 -1.77 -2.51 9.27
N ALA A 19 -1.97 -3.71 8.71
CA ALA A 19 -1.41 -4.93 9.28
C ALA A 19 -0.47 -5.63 8.29
N LEU A 20 0.61 -6.21 8.82
CA LEU A 20 1.57 -7.03 8.07
C LEU A 20 1.71 -8.40 8.70
N MET A 21 2.09 -9.36 7.87
CA MET A 21 2.36 -10.73 8.30
C MET A 21 3.47 -11.33 7.44
N ALA A 22 4.44 -11.98 8.09
CA ALA A 22 5.54 -12.64 7.40
C ALA A 22 5.09 -13.94 6.72
N ILE A 23 5.60 -14.19 5.52
CA ILE A 23 5.43 -15.44 4.80
C ILE A 23 6.61 -16.33 5.16
N ASN A 24 6.42 -17.21 6.14
CA ASN A 24 7.39 -18.21 6.55
C ASN A 24 6.66 -19.48 7.04
N THR A 25 7.42 -20.55 7.30
CA THR A 25 6.86 -21.86 7.68
C THR A 25 5.97 -21.80 8.92
N VAL A 26 6.34 -21.00 9.94
CA VAL A 26 5.57 -20.88 11.19
C VAL A 26 4.21 -20.26 10.90
N THR A 27 4.20 -19.12 10.22
CA THR A 27 2.96 -18.40 9.91
C THR A 27 2.09 -19.17 8.90
N ILE A 28 2.68 -19.83 7.91
CA ILE A 28 1.94 -20.68 6.95
C ILE A 28 1.26 -21.84 7.67
N THR A 29 1.95 -22.47 8.62
CA THR A 29 1.39 -23.59 9.39
C THR A 29 0.20 -23.12 10.23
N TRP A 30 0.35 -21.99 10.92
CA TRP A 30 -0.74 -21.36 11.66
C TRP A 30 -1.93 -21.04 10.76
N ALA A 31 -1.70 -20.39 9.60
CA ALA A 31 -2.78 -20.02 8.68
C ALA A 31 -3.51 -21.25 8.13
N LYS A 32 -2.81 -22.34 7.83
CA LYS A 32 -3.42 -23.62 7.39
C LYS A 32 -4.31 -24.23 8.46
N GLN A 33 -3.93 -24.11 9.73
CA GLN A 33 -4.67 -24.67 10.85
C GLN A 33 -5.90 -23.82 11.22
N GLN A 34 -5.72 -22.50 11.28
CA GLN A 34 -6.78 -21.57 11.70
C GLN A 34 -7.76 -21.21 10.58
N TYR A 35 -7.28 -21.18 9.33
CA TYR A 35 -8.06 -20.74 8.18
C TYR A 35 -7.96 -21.73 6.98
N PRO A 36 -8.22 -23.03 7.18
CA PRO A 36 -8.08 -24.04 6.13
C PRO A 36 -8.96 -23.76 4.90
N GLN A 37 -10.08 -23.06 5.07
CA GLN A 37 -11.00 -22.67 3.99
C GLN A 37 -10.35 -21.77 2.92
N PHE A 38 -9.24 -21.09 3.22
CA PHE A 38 -8.52 -20.26 2.26
C PHE A 38 -7.38 -21.00 1.55
N LEU A 39 -7.16 -22.29 1.85
CA LEU A 39 -6.14 -23.09 1.18
C LEU A 39 -6.69 -23.63 -0.15
N LEU A 40 -6.17 -23.12 -1.27
CA LEU A 40 -6.58 -23.55 -2.61
C LEU A 40 -5.56 -24.51 -3.25
N PRO A 41 -5.76 -25.84 -3.17
CA PRO A 41 -4.74 -26.82 -3.56
C PRO A 41 -4.39 -26.81 -5.06
N HIS A 42 -5.30 -26.32 -5.91
CA HIS A 42 -5.10 -26.23 -7.36
C HIS A 42 -4.13 -25.11 -7.79
N LEU A 43 -3.79 -24.17 -6.90
CA LEU A 43 -2.84 -23.10 -7.21
C LEU A 43 -1.39 -23.57 -7.00
N GLY A 44 -0.46 -23.07 -7.81
CA GLY A 44 0.98 -23.23 -7.58
C GLY A 44 1.39 -22.69 -6.21
N GLU A 45 2.44 -23.25 -5.60
CA GLU A 45 2.78 -23.07 -4.18
C GLU A 45 2.83 -21.60 -3.75
N LYS A 46 3.61 -20.76 -4.44
CA LYS A 46 3.72 -19.33 -4.12
C LYS A 46 2.36 -18.64 -4.10
N ARG A 47 1.54 -18.84 -5.14
CA ARG A 47 0.22 -18.22 -5.26
C ARG A 47 -0.77 -18.78 -4.24
N ARG A 48 -0.67 -20.07 -3.92
CA ARG A 48 -1.48 -20.74 -2.90
C ARG A 48 -1.23 -20.12 -1.53
N TYR A 49 0.03 -19.93 -1.16
CA TYR A 49 0.38 -19.35 0.14
C TYR A 49 0.09 -17.86 0.19
N THR A 50 0.40 -17.06 -0.83
CA THR A 50 0.00 -15.64 -0.80
C THR A 50 -1.51 -15.47 -0.72
N HIS A 51 -2.29 -16.32 -1.40
CA HIS A 51 -3.76 -16.32 -1.32
C HIS A 51 -4.27 -16.66 0.09
N LEU A 52 -3.77 -17.75 0.69
CA LEU A 52 -4.10 -18.17 2.06
C LEU A 52 -3.75 -17.06 3.05
N MET A 53 -2.51 -16.57 2.99
CA MET A 53 -1.94 -15.64 3.96
C MET A 53 -2.66 -14.28 3.91
N SER A 54 -2.94 -13.76 2.71
CA SER A 54 -3.65 -12.48 2.57
C SER A 54 -5.06 -12.53 3.18
N ARG A 55 -5.78 -13.64 3.01
CA ARG A 55 -7.14 -13.81 3.54
C ARG A 55 -7.15 -14.11 5.04
N ALA A 56 -6.19 -14.91 5.50
CA ALA A 56 -5.98 -15.15 6.92
C ALA A 56 -5.74 -13.82 7.65
N LEU A 57 -4.79 -13.01 7.17
CA LEU A 57 -4.52 -11.70 7.76
C LEU A 57 -5.75 -10.78 7.72
N LEU A 58 -6.43 -10.67 6.58
CA LEU A 58 -7.64 -9.85 6.45
C LEU A 58 -8.70 -10.25 7.48
N LEU A 59 -8.99 -11.56 7.62
CA LEU A 59 -9.98 -12.04 8.58
C LEU A 59 -9.52 -11.84 10.03
N SER A 60 -8.24 -12.13 10.35
CA SER A 60 -7.70 -11.92 11.70
C SER A 60 -7.76 -10.46 12.13
N VAL A 61 -7.51 -9.51 11.22
CA VAL A 61 -7.60 -8.08 11.53
C VAL A 61 -9.06 -7.66 11.75
N LEU A 62 -9.99 -8.15 10.92
CA LEU A 62 -11.42 -7.91 11.13
C LEU A 62 -11.88 -8.45 12.50
N GLN A 63 -11.51 -9.68 12.83
CA GLN A 63 -11.80 -10.31 14.12
C GLN A 63 -11.24 -9.51 15.30
N GLN A 64 -9.98 -9.11 15.22
CA GLN A 64 -9.30 -8.47 16.34
C GLN A 64 -9.76 -7.04 16.59
N TYR A 65 -9.96 -6.25 15.53
CA TYR A 65 -10.08 -4.80 15.64
C TYR A 65 -11.47 -4.24 15.35
N TYR A 66 -12.33 -5.00 14.66
CA TYR A 66 -13.60 -4.47 14.16
C TYR A 66 -14.82 -5.26 14.63
N ASP A 67 -14.79 -6.58 14.51
CA ASP A 67 -15.89 -7.46 14.89
C ASP A 67 -15.37 -8.83 15.38
N PRO A 68 -15.19 -9.02 16.70
CA PRO A 68 -14.78 -10.31 17.25
C PRO A 68 -15.72 -11.48 16.96
N GLY A 69 -16.96 -11.20 16.56
CA GLY A 69 -17.95 -12.21 16.18
C GLY A 69 -17.83 -12.68 14.73
N ILE A 70 -17.00 -12.03 13.90
CA ILE A 70 -16.88 -12.40 12.49
C ILE A 70 -16.15 -13.74 12.32
N THR A 71 -16.80 -14.70 11.70
CA THR A 71 -16.26 -16.07 11.53
C THR A 71 -15.78 -16.36 10.11
N ALA A 72 -16.20 -15.54 9.14
CA ALA A 72 -15.83 -15.66 7.74
C ALA A 72 -15.67 -14.27 7.10
N LEU A 73 -14.91 -14.18 6.01
CA LEU A 73 -14.82 -12.94 5.26
C LEU A 73 -16.19 -12.58 4.67
N PRO A 74 -16.61 -11.30 4.72
CA PRO A 74 -17.77 -10.84 3.99
C PRO A 74 -17.62 -11.10 2.49
N GLU A 75 -18.75 -11.19 1.79
CA GLU A 75 -18.76 -11.49 0.36
C GLU A 75 -17.97 -10.43 -0.43
N LEU A 76 -17.15 -10.92 -1.37
CA LEU A 76 -16.26 -10.11 -2.18
C LEU A 76 -16.82 -9.90 -3.58
N SER A 77 -16.81 -8.65 -4.03
CA SER A 77 -16.94 -8.29 -5.45
C SER A 77 -15.58 -7.85 -6.01
N TYR A 78 -15.45 -7.88 -7.34
CA TYR A 78 -14.23 -7.50 -8.04
C TYR A 78 -14.56 -6.51 -9.15
N ASN A 79 -13.78 -5.43 -9.26
CA ASN A 79 -13.89 -4.52 -10.39
C ASN A 79 -13.27 -5.13 -11.67
N GLN A 80 -13.34 -4.41 -12.80
CA GLN A 80 -12.76 -4.85 -14.09
C GLN A 80 -11.25 -5.13 -14.05
N HIS A 81 -10.53 -4.59 -13.05
CA HIS A 81 -9.09 -4.78 -12.85
C HIS A 81 -8.78 -5.74 -11.69
N GLN A 82 -9.76 -6.53 -11.23
CA GLN A 82 -9.63 -7.52 -10.16
C GLN A 82 -9.30 -6.92 -8.77
N LYS A 83 -9.53 -5.63 -8.55
CA LYS A 83 -9.48 -5.03 -7.20
C LYS A 83 -10.69 -5.55 -6.40
N PRO A 84 -10.48 -6.25 -5.28
CA PRO A 84 -11.57 -6.77 -4.47
C PRO A 84 -12.18 -5.68 -3.58
N SER A 85 -13.47 -5.82 -3.26
CA SER A 85 -14.17 -5.00 -2.27
C SER A 85 -15.27 -5.82 -1.57
N PHE A 86 -15.67 -5.43 -0.36
CA PHE A 86 -16.79 -6.08 0.32
C PHE A 86 -18.12 -5.58 -0.24
N ILE A 87 -19.09 -6.48 -0.40
CA ILE A 87 -20.44 -6.12 -0.86
C ILE A 87 -21.27 -5.47 0.26
N SER A 88 -21.20 -6.03 1.47
CA SER A 88 -22.12 -5.68 2.57
C SER A 88 -21.42 -5.25 3.87
N ALA A 89 -20.10 -5.06 3.85
CA ALA A 89 -19.35 -4.67 5.05
C ALA A 89 -19.01 -3.17 5.03
N PRO A 90 -19.10 -2.45 6.16
CA PRO A 90 -18.82 -1.02 6.25
C PRO A 90 -17.31 -0.72 6.29
N TYR A 91 -16.52 -1.46 5.51
CA TYR A 91 -15.06 -1.35 5.48
C TYR A 91 -14.58 -1.31 4.03
N LEU A 92 -13.63 -0.43 3.76
CA LEU A 92 -12.78 -0.53 2.59
C LEU A 92 -11.54 -1.34 2.97
N PHE A 93 -11.00 -2.10 2.03
CA PHE A 93 -9.71 -2.73 2.22
C PHE A 93 -8.85 -2.70 0.95
N ASN A 94 -7.54 -2.85 1.15
CA ASN A 94 -6.62 -3.12 0.06
C ASN A 94 -5.52 -4.07 0.54
N LEU A 95 -5.03 -4.91 -0.36
CA LEU A 95 -4.06 -5.98 -0.07
C LEU A 95 -2.84 -5.81 -0.96
N THR A 96 -1.68 -6.14 -0.42
CA THR A 96 -0.44 -6.26 -1.18
C THR A 96 0.40 -7.39 -0.61
N HIS A 97 1.36 -7.88 -1.39
CA HIS A 97 2.31 -8.88 -0.95
C HIS A 97 3.61 -8.73 -1.71
N THR A 98 4.69 -9.08 -1.03
CA THR A 98 6.02 -9.30 -1.60
C THR A 98 6.39 -10.77 -1.43
N GLU A 99 7.64 -11.13 -1.67
CA GLU A 99 8.15 -12.50 -1.53
C GLU A 99 7.96 -13.08 -0.12
N ASP A 100 8.23 -12.27 0.91
CA ASP A 100 8.34 -12.72 2.30
C ASP A 100 7.32 -12.06 3.24
N ALA A 101 6.38 -11.27 2.73
CA ALA A 101 5.36 -10.61 3.53
C ALA A 101 4.05 -10.37 2.77
N VAL A 102 2.95 -10.35 3.51
CA VAL A 102 1.65 -9.82 3.07
C VAL A 102 1.29 -8.61 3.94
N ALA A 103 0.57 -7.65 3.36
CA ALA A 103 0.03 -6.52 4.08
C ALA A 103 -1.41 -6.22 3.68
N VAL A 104 -2.17 -5.71 4.64
CA VAL A 104 -3.54 -5.25 4.45
C VAL A 104 -3.70 -3.87 5.06
N ILE A 105 -4.50 -3.04 4.41
CA ILE A 105 -5.10 -1.86 5.04
C ILE A 105 -6.60 -2.05 5.09
N ILE A 106 -7.22 -1.75 6.24
CA ILE A 106 -8.67 -1.72 6.43
C ILE A 106 -9.05 -0.33 6.91
N PHE A 107 -10.05 0.27 6.28
CA PHE A 107 -10.55 1.61 6.59
C PHE A 107 -12.05 1.56 6.87
N PRO A 108 -12.51 1.96 8.07
CA PRO A 108 -13.94 1.96 8.40
C PRO A 108 -14.67 3.11 7.67
N LEU A 109 -15.82 2.79 7.08
CA LEU A 109 -16.74 3.78 6.53
C LEU A 109 -17.63 4.29 7.67
N SER A 110 -17.49 5.57 8.04
CA SER A 110 -18.36 6.16 9.07
C SER A 110 -19.76 6.42 8.50
N ALA A 111 -20.79 6.13 9.29
CA ALA A 111 -22.20 6.23 8.87
C ALA A 111 -22.67 7.65 8.47
N THR A 112 -21.86 8.69 8.74
CA THR A 112 -22.19 10.10 8.52
C THR A 112 -21.97 10.60 7.08
N THR A 113 -21.42 9.79 6.16
CA THR A 113 -21.28 10.16 4.74
C THR A 113 -22.58 10.06 3.93
N SER A 114 -23.72 9.81 4.59
CA SER A 114 -25.01 9.47 3.99
C SER A 114 -25.97 10.64 3.76
N SER A 115 -25.54 11.90 3.79
CA SER A 115 -26.43 13.03 3.49
C SER A 115 -25.75 14.22 2.81
N SER A 116 -25.45 14.09 1.52
CA SER A 116 -25.60 15.14 0.50
C SER A 116 -24.86 14.77 -0.80
N SER A 117 -25.43 15.25 -1.90
CA SER A 117 -24.95 15.20 -3.29
C SER A 117 -23.43 15.04 -3.47
N VAL A 118 -23.05 13.88 -4.05
CA VAL A 118 -21.69 13.52 -4.50
C VAL A 118 -20.64 13.60 -3.38
N ALA A 119 -20.80 12.78 -2.35
CA ALA A 119 -19.68 12.50 -1.43
C ALA A 119 -18.48 11.99 -2.26
N PRO A 120 -17.25 12.51 -2.03
CA PRO A 120 -16.08 12.05 -2.76
C PRO A 120 -15.90 10.55 -2.52
N MET A 121 -15.72 9.80 -3.61
CA MET A 121 -15.44 8.36 -3.54
C MET A 121 -14.17 8.15 -2.71
N ILE A 122 -14.32 7.53 -1.53
CA ILE A 122 -13.20 7.28 -0.62
C ILE A 122 -12.33 6.19 -1.24
N SER A 123 -11.08 6.53 -1.55
CA SER A 123 -10.10 5.61 -2.12
C SER A 123 -8.99 5.33 -1.12
N ILE A 124 -8.64 4.06 -0.99
CA ILE A 124 -7.50 3.60 -0.19
C ILE A 124 -6.64 2.61 -0.99
N GLY A 125 -5.34 2.65 -0.76
CA GLY A 125 -4.39 1.73 -1.39
C GLY A 125 -3.17 1.50 -0.52
N ILE A 126 -2.59 0.31 -0.59
CA ILE A 126 -1.35 -0.06 0.09
C ILE A 126 -0.43 -0.74 -0.90
N ASP A 127 0.86 -0.45 -0.78
CA ASP A 127 1.90 -1.25 -1.41
C ASP A 127 3.06 -1.56 -0.48
N LEU A 128 3.69 -2.73 -0.67
CA LEU A 128 4.78 -3.25 0.15
C LEU A 128 5.75 -3.99 -0.75
N GLU A 129 6.98 -3.51 -0.80
CA GLU A 129 8.02 -4.04 -1.68
C GLU A 129 9.32 -4.26 -0.93
N ARG A 130 9.93 -5.43 -1.14
CA ARG A 130 11.24 -5.74 -0.56
C ARG A 130 12.32 -4.92 -1.28
N ILE A 131 13.12 -4.18 -0.53
CA ILE A 131 14.23 -3.41 -1.08
C ILE A 131 15.38 -4.38 -1.36
N GLN A 132 15.57 -4.72 -2.64
CA GLN A 132 16.59 -5.66 -3.07
C GLN A 132 17.28 -5.25 -4.38
N PRO A 133 18.57 -5.63 -4.57
CA PRO A 133 19.28 -5.35 -5.81
C PRO A 133 18.56 -5.95 -7.02
N ARG A 134 18.51 -5.21 -8.12
CA ARG A 134 18.00 -5.69 -9.42
C ARG A 134 19.08 -5.59 -10.49
N ARG A 135 19.11 -6.57 -11.38
CA ARG A 135 20.11 -6.68 -12.46
C ARG A 135 19.95 -5.62 -13.55
N SER A 136 18.75 -5.07 -13.76
CA SER A 136 18.50 -4.02 -14.76
C SER A 136 17.50 -2.99 -14.22
N PHE A 137 18.01 -1.92 -13.60
CA PHE A 137 17.19 -0.81 -13.12
C PHE A 137 16.91 0.22 -14.22
N SER A 138 17.81 0.42 -15.18
CA SER A 138 17.72 1.49 -16.18
C SER A 138 16.48 1.41 -17.06
N GLY A 139 16.24 0.25 -17.69
CA GLY A 139 15.06 0.08 -18.53
C GLY A 139 13.74 0.19 -17.74
N LEU A 140 13.74 -0.18 -16.45
CA LEU A 140 12.58 -0.02 -15.59
C LEU A 140 12.39 1.44 -15.15
N LEU A 141 13.48 2.13 -14.83
CA LEU A 141 13.50 3.56 -14.48
C LEU A 141 12.90 4.40 -15.60
N GLU A 142 13.36 4.21 -16.84
CA GLU A 142 12.92 4.97 -18.01
C GLU A 142 11.44 4.76 -18.34
N ARG A 143 10.94 3.53 -18.17
CA ARG A 143 9.55 3.17 -18.51
C ARG A 143 8.55 3.60 -17.45
N THR A 144 8.99 3.76 -16.20
CA THR A 144 8.11 3.93 -15.04
C THR A 144 8.12 5.37 -14.50
N PHE A 145 9.29 6.00 -14.50
CA PHE A 145 9.51 7.27 -13.81
C PHE A 145 9.74 8.42 -14.78
N THR A 146 9.19 9.59 -14.47
CA THR A 146 9.39 10.84 -15.21
C THR A 146 10.81 11.39 -14.97
N PRO A 147 11.27 12.37 -15.77
CA PRO A 147 12.60 12.95 -15.58
C PRO A 147 12.86 13.49 -14.15
N ILE A 148 11.88 14.16 -13.54
CA ILE A 148 12.02 14.70 -12.18
C ILE A 148 12.14 13.60 -11.12
N GLU A 149 11.39 12.52 -11.27
CA GLU A 149 11.45 11.34 -10.39
C GLU A 149 12.80 10.64 -10.52
N ARG A 150 13.30 10.45 -11.76
CA ARG A 150 14.61 9.84 -12.00
C ARG A 150 15.75 10.68 -11.43
N ALA A 151 15.70 12.00 -11.62
CA ALA A 151 16.70 12.91 -11.03
C ALA A 151 16.73 12.79 -9.50
N TRP A 152 15.57 12.69 -8.87
CA TRP A 152 15.49 12.48 -7.42
C TRP A 152 16.04 11.12 -6.96
N ILE A 153 15.70 10.04 -7.68
CA ILE A 153 16.20 8.69 -7.38
C ILE A 153 17.72 8.64 -7.47
N LEU A 154 18.29 9.21 -8.53
CA LEU A 154 19.73 9.16 -8.80
C LEU A 154 20.54 10.17 -8.00
N GLU A 155 19.88 11.11 -7.31
CA GLU A 155 20.51 12.30 -6.73
C GLU A 155 21.37 13.08 -7.72
N ASP A 156 21.00 13.03 -8.99
CA ASP A 156 21.78 13.65 -10.05
C ASP A 156 21.49 15.15 -10.06
N ARG A 157 22.20 15.88 -9.18
CA ARG A 157 22.13 17.34 -9.10
C ARG A 157 22.67 18.01 -10.36
N GLU A 158 23.46 17.32 -11.19
CA GLU A 158 24.10 17.90 -12.37
C GLU A 158 23.28 17.71 -13.66
N GLN A 159 22.47 16.65 -13.81
CA GLN A 159 21.62 16.45 -15.01
C GLN A 159 20.31 17.23 -15.00
N SER A 160 19.78 17.60 -13.83
CA SER A 160 18.59 18.48 -13.72
C SER A 160 18.82 19.86 -14.35
N LEU A 161 20.08 20.33 -14.38
CA LEU A 161 20.49 21.62 -14.94
C LEU A 161 21.04 21.54 -16.37
N LYS A 162 21.27 20.32 -16.89
CA LYS A 162 21.86 20.08 -18.22
C LYS A 162 20.98 19.14 -19.06
N SER A 163 19.76 19.57 -19.36
CA SER A 163 18.98 18.94 -20.44
C SER A 163 18.33 19.99 -21.33
N SER A 164 19.19 20.74 -22.01
CA SER A 164 18.99 21.09 -23.42
C SER A 164 20.29 20.68 -24.12
N THR A 165 20.19 19.76 -25.07
CA THR A 165 21.29 19.19 -25.89
C THR A 165 22.14 18.08 -25.25
N GLY A 166 21.93 16.84 -25.71
CA GLY A 166 22.85 15.71 -25.49
C GLY A 166 22.15 14.46 -24.96
N ASN A 167 22.14 13.39 -25.76
CA ASN A 167 21.63 12.08 -25.34
C ASN A 167 22.33 11.61 -24.06
N PRO A 168 21.60 11.35 -22.96
CA PRO A 168 22.22 10.84 -21.74
C PRO A 168 22.79 9.44 -21.99
N ALA A 169 24.00 9.20 -21.48
CA ALA A 169 24.62 7.87 -21.52
C ALA A 169 23.71 6.85 -20.80
N PRO A 170 23.59 5.60 -21.30
CA PRO A 170 22.73 4.61 -20.68
C PRO A 170 23.21 4.29 -19.25
N LEU A 171 22.28 4.35 -18.30
CA LEU A 171 22.45 3.91 -16.91
C LEU A 171 22.83 2.41 -16.89
N SER A 172 24.13 2.13 -16.96
CA SER A 172 24.66 0.77 -17.12
C SER A 172 25.15 0.17 -15.80
N LEU A 173 25.09 0.95 -14.71
CA LEU A 173 25.60 0.55 -13.39
C LEU A 173 24.45 0.24 -12.42
N PRO A 174 24.63 -0.72 -11.50
CA PRO A 174 23.68 -0.96 -10.42
C PRO A 174 23.50 0.31 -9.58
N LEU A 175 22.27 0.57 -9.15
CA LEU A 175 21.99 1.67 -8.23
C LEU A 175 22.76 1.45 -6.91
N ASN A 176 23.30 2.53 -6.34
CA ASN A 176 23.79 2.48 -4.97
C ASN A 176 22.61 2.24 -4.00
N SER A 177 22.89 1.87 -2.76
CA SER A 177 21.87 1.49 -1.78
C SER A 177 20.81 2.58 -1.54
N GLU A 178 21.20 3.86 -1.57
CA GLU A 178 20.27 4.98 -1.36
C GLU A 178 19.40 5.24 -2.59
N ALA A 179 19.98 5.21 -3.80
CA ALA A 179 19.21 5.31 -5.03
C ALA A 179 18.25 4.13 -5.18
N GLN A 180 18.66 2.92 -4.77
CA GLN A 180 17.79 1.76 -4.72
C GLN A 180 16.65 1.97 -3.72
N ARG A 181 16.93 2.49 -2.52
CA ARG A 181 15.90 2.84 -1.54
C ARG A 181 14.90 3.84 -2.10
N ARG A 182 15.38 4.92 -2.73
CA ARG A 182 14.56 5.95 -3.37
C ARG A 182 13.70 5.41 -4.51
N PHE A 183 14.27 4.51 -5.32
CA PHE A 183 13.52 3.79 -6.35
C PHE A 183 12.32 3.06 -5.74
N PHE A 184 12.54 2.26 -4.69
CA PHE A 184 11.46 1.47 -4.08
C PHE A 184 10.43 2.35 -3.37
N LEU A 185 10.86 3.47 -2.76
CA LEU A 185 9.94 4.47 -2.20
C LEU A 185 8.99 5.01 -3.28
N LEU A 186 9.51 5.49 -4.42
CA LEU A 186 8.65 6.01 -5.49
C LEU A 186 7.83 4.91 -6.17
N TRP A 187 8.41 3.73 -6.36
CA TRP A 187 7.71 2.57 -6.92
C TRP A 187 6.48 2.21 -6.08
N SER A 188 6.69 2.02 -4.77
CA SER A 188 5.59 1.66 -3.85
C SER A 188 4.56 2.77 -3.78
N THR A 189 5.00 4.04 -3.81
CA THR A 189 4.12 5.21 -3.86
C THR A 189 3.18 5.17 -5.08
N LYS A 190 3.72 4.89 -6.27
CA LYS A 190 2.90 4.77 -7.49
C LYS A 190 1.96 3.57 -7.43
N GLU A 191 2.44 2.41 -6.99
CA GLU A 191 1.63 1.21 -6.82
C GLU A 191 0.46 1.43 -5.84
N ALA A 192 0.72 2.01 -4.67
CA ALA A 192 -0.31 2.32 -3.68
C ALA A 192 -1.36 3.28 -4.24
N TYR A 193 -0.95 4.29 -5.01
CA TYR A 193 -1.87 5.17 -5.72
C TYR A 193 -2.74 4.42 -6.72
N LEU A 194 -2.13 3.63 -7.60
CA LEU A 194 -2.85 2.88 -8.64
C LEU A 194 -3.77 1.80 -8.06
N LYS A 195 -3.40 1.24 -6.91
CA LYS A 195 -4.25 0.35 -6.13
C LYS A 195 -5.42 1.10 -5.52
N ALA A 196 -5.24 2.33 -5.06
CA ALA A 196 -6.34 3.17 -4.57
C ALA A 196 -7.34 3.51 -5.67
N ASP A 197 -6.83 3.91 -6.81
CA ASP A 197 -7.56 4.25 -8.03
C ASP A 197 -8.21 3.04 -8.72
N GLY A 198 -7.61 1.87 -8.60
CA GLY A 198 -8.19 0.61 -9.06
C GLY A 198 -8.00 0.33 -10.56
N ARG A 199 -7.18 1.12 -11.28
CA ARG A 199 -6.82 0.89 -12.70
C ARG A 199 -5.63 -0.05 -12.91
N GLY A 200 -4.89 -0.36 -11.85
CA GLY A 200 -3.67 -1.18 -11.93
C GLY A 200 -2.52 -0.48 -12.68
N LEU A 201 -1.52 -1.26 -13.11
CA LEU A 201 -0.24 -0.75 -13.66
C LEU A 201 -0.35 0.07 -14.97
N GLN A 202 -1.49 0.02 -15.65
CA GLN A 202 -1.71 0.77 -16.89
C GLN A 202 -1.66 2.30 -16.67
N GLY A 203 -1.89 2.76 -15.44
CA GLY A 203 -1.86 4.18 -15.08
C GLY A 203 -0.48 4.74 -14.70
N LEU A 204 0.62 3.96 -14.73
CA LEU A 204 1.94 4.43 -14.26
C LEU A 204 2.40 5.74 -14.92
N LYS A 205 2.19 5.87 -16.23
CA LYS A 205 2.56 7.09 -17.00
C LYS A 205 1.65 8.28 -16.72
N SER A 206 0.47 8.05 -16.16
CA SER A 206 -0.46 9.11 -15.79
C SER A 206 -0.17 9.68 -14.40
N LEU A 207 0.91 9.25 -13.72
CA LEU A 207 1.28 9.72 -12.39
C LEU A 207 2.65 10.36 -12.43
N GLU A 208 2.75 11.51 -11.79
CA GLU A 208 4.03 12.17 -11.50
C GLU A 208 4.12 12.47 -10.01
N ILE A 209 5.22 12.09 -9.40
CA ILE A 209 5.60 12.41 -8.03
C ILE A 209 6.66 13.50 -8.09
N ASN A 210 6.46 14.57 -7.33
CA ASN A 210 7.50 15.55 -7.02
C ASN A 210 7.84 15.46 -5.53
N PRO A 211 8.90 14.70 -5.16
CA PRO A 211 9.26 14.51 -3.76
C PRO A 211 9.71 15.81 -3.08
N LEU A 212 10.30 16.74 -3.84
CA LEU A 212 10.77 18.02 -3.31
C LEU A 212 9.63 18.97 -2.97
N GLN A 213 8.56 18.95 -3.76
CA GLN A 213 7.33 19.71 -3.49
C GLN A 213 6.34 18.97 -2.60
N GLN A 214 6.66 17.74 -2.18
CA GLN A 214 5.73 16.85 -1.48
C GLN A 214 4.37 16.74 -2.18
N ALA A 215 4.40 16.63 -3.50
CA ALA A 215 3.22 16.61 -4.35
C ALA A 215 3.18 15.32 -5.18
N LEU A 216 1.97 14.83 -5.41
CA LEU A 216 1.70 13.81 -6.42
C LEU A 216 0.57 14.30 -7.32
N TYR A 217 0.77 14.19 -8.63
CA TYR A 217 -0.15 14.60 -9.67
C TYR A 217 -0.78 13.37 -10.32
N GLY A 218 -2.08 13.20 -10.14
CA GLY A 218 -2.84 12.10 -10.70
C GLY A 218 -4.32 12.42 -10.90
N ASP A 219 -5.16 11.39 -10.91
CA ASP A 219 -6.60 11.51 -11.21
C ASP A 219 -7.51 11.41 -9.96
N LEU A 220 -7.03 10.78 -8.88
CA LEU A 220 -7.63 10.85 -7.55
C LEU A 220 -7.60 12.28 -6.99
N ARG A 221 -8.44 12.54 -5.99
CA ARG A 221 -8.58 13.85 -5.34
C ARG A 221 -8.77 13.67 -3.84
N GLY A 222 -8.23 14.61 -3.06
CA GLY A 222 -8.52 14.71 -1.62
C GLY A 222 -7.86 13.64 -0.74
N GLY A 223 -6.83 12.95 -1.25
CA GLY A 223 -6.01 12.03 -0.48
C GLY A 223 -4.62 12.58 -0.12
N LYS A 224 -3.92 11.79 0.68
CA LYS A 224 -2.49 11.91 0.98
C LYS A 224 -1.83 10.56 0.76
N LEU A 225 -0.58 10.62 0.32
CA LEU A 225 0.30 9.46 0.19
C LEU A 225 1.36 9.51 1.27
N TYR A 226 1.55 8.38 1.94
CA TYR A 226 2.60 8.18 2.93
C TYR A 226 3.51 7.09 2.40
N ALA A 227 4.80 7.34 2.31
CA ALA A 227 5.76 6.31 1.94
C ALA A 227 6.95 6.34 2.89
N GLY A 228 7.39 5.17 3.30
CA GLY A 228 8.47 5.02 4.26
C GLY A 228 9.17 3.69 4.13
N THR A 229 10.34 3.60 4.72
CA THR A 229 11.06 2.33 4.85
C THR A 229 10.90 1.73 6.25
N THR A 230 10.73 0.41 6.31
CA THR A 230 10.64 -0.34 7.56
C THR A 230 11.44 -1.64 7.45
N SER A 231 11.95 -2.11 8.59
CA SER A 231 12.55 -3.43 8.68
C SER A 231 11.49 -4.42 9.14
N PHE A 232 11.22 -5.41 8.29
CA PHE A 232 10.26 -6.48 8.59
C PHE A 232 10.88 -7.80 8.18
N ASN A 233 10.75 -8.83 9.03
CA ASN A 233 11.32 -10.15 8.77
C ASN A 233 12.85 -10.10 8.45
N GLN A 234 13.60 -9.25 9.15
CA GLN A 234 15.04 -9.00 8.95
C GLN A 234 15.41 -8.44 7.56
N GLN A 235 14.43 -8.00 6.78
CA GLN A 235 14.62 -7.41 5.45
C GLN A 235 14.10 -5.97 5.43
N ALA A 236 14.77 -5.12 4.65
CA ALA A 236 14.31 -3.77 4.41
C ALA A 236 13.16 -3.77 3.39
N HIS A 237 12.10 -3.05 3.73
CA HIS A 237 10.91 -2.93 2.91
C HIS A 237 10.58 -1.46 2.69
N SER A 238 10.06 -1.15 1.51
CA SER A 238 9.34 0.09 1.25
C SER A 238 7.85 -0.19 1.40
N ILE A 239 7.15 0.65 2.16
CA ILE A 239 5.70 0.62 2.31
C ILE A 239 5.12 1.96 1.92
N ALA A 240 4.01 1.93 1.20
CA ALA A 240 3.28 3.13 0.82
C ALA A 240 1.78 2.96 1.05
N LEU A 241 1.12 4.06 1.45
CA LEU A 241 -0.30 4.13 1.77
C LEU A 241 -0.91 5.34 1.09
N TYR A 242 -1.96 5.14 0.28
CA TYR A 242 -2.84 6.22 -0.12
C TYR A 242 -4.07 6.21 0.79
N LEU A 243 -4.34 7.34 1.42
CA LEU A 243 -5.42 7.52 2.40
C LEU A 243 -6.14 8.86 2.20
N PRO A 244 -7.39 9.02 2.67
CA PRO A 244 -8.05 10.31 2.72
C PRO A 244 -7.27 11.35 3.54
N LYS A 245 -7.35 12.64 3.15
CA LYS A 245 -6.52 13.73 3.71
C LYS A 245 -6.54 13.86 5.25
N ASN A 246 -7.64 13.45 5.89
CA ASN A 246 -7.86 13.59 7.34
C ASN A 246 -7.55 12.29 8.11
N SER A 247 -6.89 11.31 7.49
CA SER A 247 -6.60 10.00 8.09
C SER A 247 -5.18 9.88 8.66
N ALA A 248 -4.46 11.01 8.75
CA ALA A 248 -3.00 11.07 8.96
C ALA A 248 -2.56 10.90 10.40
N ASP A 249 -3.39 11.31 11.36
CA ASP A 249 -2.96 11.48 12.73
C ASP A 249 -2.89 10.09 13.37
N HIS A 250 -1.67 9.63 13.66
CA HIS A 250 -1.36 8.39 14.37
C HIS A 250 -1.40 7.08 13.55
N LEU A 251 -1.04 7.10 12.27
CA LEU A 251 -0.85 5.87 11.49
C LEU A 251 0.16 4.93 12.17
N LYS A 252 -0.34 3.80 12.67
CA LYS A 252 0.45 2.70 13.22
C LYS A 252 0.49 1.56 12.23
N ILE A 253 1.63 0.89 12.21
CA ILE A 253 1.77 -0.38 11.53
C ILE A 253 1.70 -1.48 12.58
N THR A 254 0.83 -2.45 12.36
CA THR A 254 0.66 -3.60 13.22
C THR A 254 1.22 -4.85 12.55
N ALA A 255 2.07 -5.59 13.22
CA ALA A 255 2.57 -6.87 12.75
C ALA A 255 1.84 -8.01 13.46
N LEU A 256 1.34 -8.98 12.69
CA LEU A 256 0.91 -10.26 13.24
C LEU A 256 2.14 -11.14 13.48
N GLN A 257 2.34 -11.52 14.74
CA GLN A 257 3.39 -12.42 15.19
C GLN A 257 2.76 -13.74 15.57
N VAL A 258 3.27 -14.84 15.00
CA VAL A 258 2.81 -16.20 15.31
C VAL A 258 3.86 -16.89 16.16
N THR A 259 3.43 -17.43 17.29
CA THR A 259 4.25 -18.21 18.23
C THR A 259 3.57 -19.56 18.51
N SER A 260 4.21 -20.41 19.31
CA SER A 260 3.59 -21.66 19.79
C SER A 260 2.30 -21.43 20.58
N ASN A 261 2.13 -20.25 21.17
CA ASN A 261 1.00 -19.91 22.04
C ASN A 261 -0.15 -19.23 21.29
N GLY A 262 -0.07 -19.16 19.96
CA GLY A 262 -1.06 -18.50 19.11
C GLY A 262 -0.48 -17.30 18.38
N ALA A 263 -1.37 -16.43 17.88
CA ALA A 263 -1.02 -15.24 17.13
C ALA A 263 -1.37 -13.99 17.91
N THR A 264 -0.46 -13.02 17.91
CA THR A 264 -0.64 -11.73 18.58
C THR A 264 -0.28 -10.59 17.64
N PHE A 265 -0.92 -9.45 17.83
CA PHE A 265 -0.61 -8.25 17.07
C PHE A 265 0.28 -7.32 17.90
N SER A 266 1.34 -6.79 17.28
CA SER A 266 2.21 -5.78 17.88
C SER A 266 2.28 -4.54 16.99
N SER A 267 2.07 -3.36 17.58
CA SER A 267 2.04 -2.10 16.82
C SER A 267 3.32 -1.31 17.00
N ALA A 268 3.81 -0.72 15.92
CA ALA A 268 4.93 0.20 15.89
C ALA A 268 4.56 1.47 15.11
N GLN A 269 5.13 2.60 15.52
CA GLN A 269 5.09 3.83 14.73
C GLN A 269 6.00 3.67 13.51
N ILE A 270 5.56 4.15 12.35
CA ILE A 270 6.43 4.31 11.18
C ILE A 270 6.83 5.76 11.04
N LYS A 271 8.12 5.95 10.75
CA LYS A 271 8.61 7.22 10.22
C LYS A 271 8.35 7.26 8.72
N TRP A 272 7.53 8.21 8.29
CA TRP A 272 7.28 8.45 6.88
C TRP A 272 8.41 9.28 6.28
N ASP A 273 8.98 8.78 5.19
CA ASP A 273 10.04 9.45 4.43
C ASP A 273 9.45 10.47 3.44
N LEU A 274 8.28 10.15 2.88
CA LEU A 274 7.50 11.01 2.01
C LEU A 274 6.08 11.12 2.56
N THR A 275 5.58 12.35 2.65
CA THR A 275 4.16 12.65 2.86
C THR A 275 3.73 13.56 1.73
N LEU A 276 2.98 13.02 0.77
CA LEU A 276 2.64 13.70 -0.47
C LEU A 276 1.17 14.11 -0.46
N SER A 277 0.89 15.36 -0.81
CA SER A 277 -0.49 15.79 -1.07
C SER A 277 -0.89 15.43 -2.50
N ASP A 278 -2.07 14.85 -2.66
CA ASP A 278 -2.66 14.62 -3.98
C ASP A 278 -3.11 15.95 -4.58
N MET A 279 -2.53 16.29 -5.73
CA MET A 279 -2.75 17.53 -6.45
C MET A 279 -3.43 17.23 -7.77
N PRO A 280 -4.41 18.04 -8.20
CA PRO A 280 -4.97 17.91 -9.54
C PRO A 280 -3.86 18.10 -10.56
N LYS A 281 -3.82 17.26 -11.60
CA LYS A 281 -2.99 17.54 -12.76
C LYS A 281 -3.32 18.93 -13.26
N GLN A 282 -2.30 19.78 -13.35
CA GLN A 282 -2.44 20.99 -14.14
C GLN A 282 -2.65 20.51 -15.58
N HIS A 283 -3.84 20.77 -16.14
CA HIS A 283 -4.00 20.67 -17.59
C HIS A 283 -3.04 21.71 -18.17
N ILE A 284 -1.89 21.25 -18.66
CA ILE A 284 -1.08 22.07 -19.54
C ILE A 284 -1.95 22.27 -20.77
N ASN A 285 -2.62 23.42 -20.85
CA ASN A 285 -3.24 23.86 -22.08
C ASN A 285 -2.10 24.02 -23.09
N ASN A 286 -1.93 23.01 -23.96
CA ASN A 286 -1.04 23.08 -25.12
C ASN A 286 -1.62 24.03 -26.19
N HIS A 287 -2.00 25.24 -25.80
CA HIS A 287 -2.38 26.30 -26.73
C HIS A 287 -1.46 27.49 -26.52
N GLU A 288 -0.80 27.85 -27.64
CA GLU A 288 -0.04 29.07 -27.90
C GLU A 288 1.42 29.07 -27.41
N ILE A 289 2.26 28.33 -28.12
CA ILE A 289 3.56 28.87 -28.52
C ILE A 289 3.33 29.55 -29.89
N PRO A 290 3.30 30.88 -29.99
CA PRO A 290 3.30 31.53 -31.28
C PRO A 290 4.71 31.37 -31.88
N PHE A 291 4.75 30.82 -33.10
CA PHE A 291 5.93 30.86 -33.96
C PHE A 291 6.24 32.29 -34.39
#